data_AF-A0A937ZQK0-F1
#
_entry.id   AF-A0A937ZQK0-F1
#
_cell.length_a   1.000
_cell.length_b   1.000
_cell.length_c   1.000
_cell.angle_alpha   90.00
_cell.angle_beta   90.00
_cell.angle_gamma   90.00
#
_symmetry.space_group_name_H-M   'P 1'
#
loop_
_entity.id
_entity.type
_entity.pdbx_description
1 polymer ?
#
loop_
_entity_poly.entity_id
_entity_poly.type
_entity_poly.pdbx_seq_one_letter_code
_entity_poly.pdbx_strand_id
1 'polypeptide(L)'
;MRLPRGLAFVLLSLLPFTALPACANEAVLLHPQRPDQVRLGSLLWRGGIALDLLEGAEDLGGLSAIEVSADGSEALAVSDRGRWFRLRLDHDARGNLASAALLAQGPLAGPGGHPLTGAEADA
;
A
#
# COMPACT_ATOMS: atom_id res chain seq x y z
N MET A 1 -6.64 20.60 61.57
CA MET A 1 -7.32 19.35 61.20
C MET A 1 -7.20 19.19 59.68
N ARG A 2 -6.48 18.16 59.22
CA ARG A 2 -6.12 17.93 57.81
C ARG A 2 -7.30 17.25 57.08
N LEU A 3 -7.61 17.69 55.87
CA LEU A 3 -8.40 16.92 54.89
C LEU A 3 -7.54 16.64 53.64
N PRO A 4 -7.69 15.47 53.01
CA PRO A 4 -6.66 14.86 52.17
C PRO A 4 -6.66 15.36 50.72
N ARG A 5 -5.47 15.25 50.12
CA ARG A 5 -5.17 15.53 48.72
C ARG A 5 -6.04 14.66 47.81
N GLY A 6 -6.84 15.31 46.95
CA GLY A 6 -7.59 14.65 45.88
C GLY A 6 -6.63 14.01 44.88
N LEU A 7 -6.74 12.70 44.74
CA LEU A 7 -6.01 11.88 43.79
C LEU A 7 -6.66 12.08 42.40
N ALA A 8 -5.99 12.79 41.50
CA ALA A 8 -6.42 12.91 40.11
C ALA A 8 -6.05 11.61 39.38
N PHE A 9 -7.06 10.77 39.08
CA PHE A 9 -6.92 9.65 38.16
C PHE A 9 -6.97 10.19 36.73
N VAL A 10 -5.80 10.36 36.09
CA VAL A 10 -5.73 10.53 34.64
C VAL A 10 -5.81 9.13 34.04
N LEU A 11 -7.00 8.72 33.63
CA LEU A 11 -7.20 7.52 32.83
C LEU A 11 -6.78 7.84 31.39
N LEU A 12 -5.49 7.69 31.10
CA LEU A 12 -4.97 7.74 29.73
C LEU A 12 -5.41 6.44 29.05
N SER A 13 -6.58 6.44 28.43
CA SER A 13 -7.03 5.34 27.57
C SER A 13 -6.09 5.27 26.37
N LEU A 14 -5.11 4.36 26.44
CA LEU A 14 -4.42 3.82 25.29
C LEU A 14 -5.46 3.06 24.47
N LEU A 15 -6.16 3.77 23.58
CA LEU A 15 -6.82 3.10 22.47
C LEU A 15 -5.72 2.25 21.80
N PRO A 16 -5.93 0.93 21.58
CA PRO A 16 -5.02 0.22 20.72
C PRO A 16 -5.05 0.98 19.40
N PHE A 17 -3.91 1.57 19.03
CA PHE A 17 -3.68 1.91 17.64
C PHE A 17 -3.74 0.54 16.95
N THR A 18 -4.92 0.17 16.46
CA THR A 18 -5.05 -0.95 15.54
C THR A 18 -4.19 -0.52 14.38
N ALA A 19 -2.96 -1.01 14.37
CA ALA A 19 -2.11 -0.96 13.20
C ALA A 19 -3.02 -1.50 12.10
N LEU A 20 -3.38 -0.63 11.16
CA LEU A 20 -3.95 -1.06 9.89
C LEU A 20 -3.06 -2.19 9.36
N PRO A 21 -3.58 -3.11 8.55
CA PRO A 21 -2.77 -4.15 7.94
C PRO A 21 -1.62 -3.49 7.16
N ALA A 22 -0.50 -3.30 7.85
CA ALA A 22 0.60 -2.53 7.35
C ALA A 22 1.42 -3.56 6.60
N CYS A 23 1.27 -3.56 5.29
CA CYS A 23 2.35 -4.05 4.47
C CYS A 23 3.62 -3.35 4.97
N ALA A 24 4.64 -4.12 5.36
CA ALA A 24 5.92 -3.50 5.63
C ALA A 24 6.36 -2.85 4.32
N ASN A 25 6.67 -1.56 4.40
CA ASN A 25 6.95 -0.73 3.25
C ASN A 25 8.39 -0.25 3.32
N GLU A 26 9.24 -0.82 2.47
CA GLU A 26 10.61 -0.36 2.32
C GLU A 26 10.73 0.52 1.09
N ALA A 27 11.35 1.70 1.25
CA ALA A 27 11.63 2.58 0.14
C ALA A 27 12.68 1.95 -0.79
N VAL A 28 12.31 1.79 -2.06
CA VAL A 28 13.17 1.24 -3.10
C VAL A 28 13.80 2.37 -3.91
N LEU A 29 15.12 2.39 -3.92
CA LEU A 29 15.90 3.30 -4.75
C LEU A 29 15.90 2.85 -6.20
N LEU A 30 15.80 3.80 -7.13
CA LEU A 30 15.95 3.54 -8.56
C LEU A 30 17.33 2.93 -8.89
N HIS A 31 18.39 3.49 -8.30
CA HIS A 31 19.77 3.05 -8.46
C HIS A 31 20.46 2.93 -7.11
N PRO A 32 20.53 1.72 -6.51
CA PRO A 32 21.13 1.52 -5.19
C PRO A 32 22.58 2.00 -5.08
N GLN A 33 23.37 1.85 -6.14
CA GLN A 33 24.77 2.29 -6.19
C GLN A 33 24.93 3.78 -6.51
N ARG A 34 23.87 4.46 -6.98
CA ARG A 34 23.85 5.88 -7.35
C ARG A 34 22.54 6.52 -6.89
N PRO A 35 22.33 6.66 -5.57
CA PRO A 35 21.03 7.07 -5.00
C PRO A 35 20.55 8.45 -5.49
N ASP A 36 21.47 9.33 -5.86
CA ASP A 36 21.14 10.67 -6.37
C ASP A 36 20.64 10.67 -7.83
N GLN A 37 20.81 9.56 -8.57
CA GLN A 37 20.30 9.45 -9.94
C GLN A 37 18.84 9.02 -9.95
N VAL A 38 17.96 10.02 -9.96
CA VAL A 38 16.50 9.86 -9.94
C VAL A 38 15.82 10.18 -11.28
N ARG A 39 16.57 10.34 -12.38
CA ARG A 39 16.01 10.69 -13.70
C ARG A 39 16.33 9.62 -14.74
N LEU A 40 15.31 9.21 -15.50
CA LEU A 40 15.43 8.38 -16.70
C LEU A 40 14.92 9.17 -17.90
N GLY A 41 15.82 9.84 -18.61
CA GLY A 41 15.45 10.74 -19.70
C GLY A 41 14.52 11.86 -19.22
N SER A 42 13.30 11.91 -19.74
CA SER A 42 12.25 12.86 -19.32
C SER A 42 11.51 12.45 -18.05
N LEU A 43 11.69 11.22 -17.57
CA LEU A 43 10.99 10.70 -16.40
C LEU A 43 11.74 11.03 -15.12
N LEU A 44 11.00 11.46 -14.10
CA LEU A 44 11.49 11.63 -12.74
C LEU A 44 10.98 10.46 -11.90
N TRP A 45 11.89 9.72 -11.28
CA TRP A 45 11.56 8.71 -10.28
C TRP A 45 10.97 9.39 -9.06
N ARG A 46 9.70 9.09 -8.78
CA ARG A 46 8.99 9.63 -7.62
C ARG A 46 9.13 8.75 -6.38
N GLY A 47 9.72 7.57 -6.49
CA GLY A 47 9.87 6.61 -5.39
C GLY A 47 9.47 5.21 -5.85
N GLY A 48 9.93 4.22 -5.10
CA GLY A 48 9.47 2.83 -5.20
C GLY A 48 9.22 2.30 -3.80
N ILE A 49 8.31 1.35 -3.68
CA ILE A 49 7.95 0.74 -2.39
C ILE A 49 7.97 -0.77 -2.59
N ALA A 50 8.72 -1.47 -1.75
CA ALA A 50 8.56 -2.91 -1.58
C ALA A 50 7.40 -3.13 -0.60
N LEU A 51 6.47 -4.01 -0.95
CA LEU A 51 5.30 -4.32 -0.13
C LEU A 51 5.40 -5.76 0.35
N ASP A 52 5.53 -5.94 1.65
CA ASP A 52 5.33 -7.26 2.25
C ASP A 52 3.84 -7.47 2.50
N LEU A 53 3.25 -8.47 1.85
CA LEU A 53 1.85 -8.79 2.05
C LEU A 53 1.66 -9.58 3.34
N LEU A 54 0.56 -9.31 4.04
CA LEU A 54 0.23 -10.02 5.26
C LEU A 54 -0.16 -11.47 4.99
N GLU A 55 -0.06 -12.29 6.04
CA GLU A 55 -0.56 -13.65 6.01
C GLU A 55 -2.04 -13.70 5.59
N GLY A 56 -2.35 -14.51 4.57
CA GLY A 56 -3.68 -14.65 3.99
C GLY A 56 -4.02 -13.67 2.86
N ALA A 57 -3.16 -12.69 2.57
CA ALA A 57 -3.24 -11.92 1.34
C ALA A 57 -2.67 -12.73 0.16
N GLU A 58 -3.36 -12.71 -0.98
CA GLU A 58 -2.81 -13.30 -2.20
C GLU A 58 -1.66 -12.44 -2.71
N ASP A 59 -0.65 -13.11 -3.26
CA ASP A 59 0.50 -12.48 -3.90
C ASP A 59 0.08 -11.64 -5.12
N LEU A 60 0.79 -10.54 -5.33
CA LEU A 60 0.60 -9.62 -6.45
C LEU A 60 0.89 -10.28 -7.80
N GLY A 61 1.81 -11.25 -7.85
CA GLY A 61 2.30 -11.79 -9.12
C GLY A 61 2.97 -10.72 -9.99
N GLY A 62 2.98 -10.92 -11.31
CA GLY A 62 3.39 -9.90 -12.26
C GLY A 62 2.30 -8.87 -12.46
N LEU A 63 2.61 -7.58 -12.32
CA LEU A 63 1.64 -6.52 -12.60
C LEU A 63 1.54 -6.28 -14.12
N SER A 64 0.34 -6.46 -14.67
CA SER A 64 0.05 -6.25 -16.08
C SER A 64 -0.47 -4.84 -16.37
N ALA A 65 -1.13 -4.21 -15.40
CA ALA A 65 -1.62 -2.84 -15.52
C ALA A 65 -1.69 -2.15 -14.15
N ILE A 66 -1.50 -0.83 -14.14
CA ILE A 66 -1.66 0.03 -12.97
C ILE A 66 -2.30 1.34 -13.43
N GLU A 67 -3.37 1.75 -12.76
CA GLU A 67 -3.96 3.08 -12.88
C GLU A 67 -3.83 3.80 -11.54
N VAL A 68 -3.39 5.06 -11.57
CA VAL A 68 -3.29 5.93 -10.39
C VAL A 68 -4.42 6.96 -10.46
N SER A 69 -5.11 7.19 -9.34
CA SER A 69 -6.18 8.18 -9.25
C SER A 69 -5.67 9.59 -9.62
N ALA A 70 -6.58 10.45 -10.08
CA ALA A 70 -6.20 11.79 -10.54
C ALA A 70 -5.52 12.66 -9.47
N ASP A 71 -5.85 12.43 -8.20
CA ASP A 71 -5.25 13.08 -7.04
C ASP A 71 -3.97 12.37 -6.54
N GLY A 72 -3.60 11.23 -7.14
CA GLY A 72 -2.45 10.43 -6.79
C GLY A 72 -2.59 9.62 -5.50
N SER A 73 -3.73 9.65 -4.81
CA SER A 73 -3.87 9.04 -3.48
C SER A 73 -4.14 7.54 -3.49
N GLU A 74 -4.52 6.98 -4.64
CA GLU A 74 -4.84 5.57 -4.79
C GLU A 74 -4.32 4.99 -6.10
N ALA A 75 -4.11 3.68 -6.13
CA ALA A 75 -3.86 2.92 -7.34
C ALA A 75 -4.76 1.68 -7.43
N LEU A 76 -5.18 1.36 -8.65
CA LEU A 76 -5.76 0.07 -9.01
C LEU A 76 -4.76 -0.67 -9.89
N ALA A 77 -4.30 -1.83 -9.42
CA ALA A 77 -3.38 -2.70 -10.16
C ALA A 77 -4.08 -4.00 -10.58
N VAL A 78 -3.73 -4.52 -11.74
CA VAL A 78 -4.18 -5.82 -12.25
C VAL A 78 -2.97 -6.73 -12.43
N SER A 79 -3.10 -7.95 -11.92
CA SER A 79 -2.09 -9.01 -11.93
C SER A 79 -2.27 -9.96 -13.12
N ASP A 80 -1.17 -10.56 -13.56
CA ASP A 80 -1.12 -11.71 -14.47
C ASP A 80 -1.81 -12.96 -13.90
N ARG A 81 -2.14 -12.97 -12.61
CA ARG A 81 -2.90 -14.03 -11.92
C ARG A 81 -4.41 -13.78 -11.83
N GLY A 82 -4.95 -12.91 -12.69
CA GLY A 82 -6.39 -12.69 -12.76
C GLY A 82 -6.96 -12.04 -11.50
N ARG A 83 -6.19 -11.14 -10.89
CA ARG A 83 -6.55 -10.42 -9.65
C ARG A 83 -6.44 -8.91 -9.82
N TRP A 84 -7.22 -8.19 -9.03
CA TRP A 84 -7.07 -6.74 -8.87
C TRP A 84 -6.68 -6.39 -7.43
N PHE A 85 -5.95 -5.29 -7.28
CA PHE A 85 -5.49 -4.77 -5.99
C PHE A 85 -5.73 -3.27 -5.94
N ARG A 86 -6.37 -2.80 -4.87
CA ARG A 86 -6.53 -1.37 -4.57
C ARG A 86 -5.53 -0.98 -3.50
N LEU A 87 -4.68 -0.02 -3.81
CA LEU A 87 -3.62 0.49 -2.95
C LEU A 87 -3.92 1.94 -2.58
N ARG A 88 -3.64 2.32 -1.33
CA ARG A 88 -3.49 3.72 -0.93
C ARG A 88 -2.04 4.12 -1.11
N LEU A 89 -1.80 5.31 -1.65
CA LEU A 89 -0.47 5.88 -1.87
C LEU A 89 -0.31 7.13 -1.01
N ASP A 90 0.75 7.15 -0.20
CA ASP A 90 1.12 8.31 0.59
C ASP A 90 2.34 8.99 -0.01
N HIS A 91 2.31 10.32 -0.05
CA HIS A 91 3.38 11.12 -0.62
C HIS A 91 4.00 12.03 0.45
N ASP A 92 5.31 12.26 0.36
CA ASP A 92 6.01 13.22 1.20
C ASP A 92 5.68 14.67 0.79
N ALA A 93 6.20 15.65 1.54
CA ALA A 93 6.00 17.07 1.26
C ALA A 93 6.61 17.54 -0.09
N ARG A 94 7.47 16.73 -0.72
CA ARG A 94 8.04 16.96 -2.07
C ARG A 94 7.25 16.20 -3.15
N GLY A 95 6.18 15.51 -2.74
CA GLY A 95 5.30 14.67 -3.54
C GLY A 95 5.92 13.35 -3.98
N ASN A 96 7.02 12.91 -3.38
CA ASN A 96 7.59 11.59 -3.66
C ASN A 96 6.76 10.52 -2.94
N LEU A 97 6.61 9.35 -3.57
CA LEU A 97 5.94 8.20 -2.97
C LEU A 97 6.72 7.75 -1.73
N ALA A 98 6.07 7.84 -0.58
CA ALA A 98 6.66 7.57 0.73
C ALA A 98 6.19 6.22 1.29
N SER A 99 4.93 5.85 1.03
CA SER A 99 4.39 4.54 1.40
C SER A 99 3.23 4.12 0.50
N ALA A 100 2.96 2.82 0.47
CA ALA A 100 1.73 2.27 -0.06
C ALA A 100 1.13 1.26 0.93
N ALA A 101 -0.19 1.09 0.90
CA ALA A 101 -0.91 0.13 1.74
C ALA A 101 -2.02 -0.56 0.95
N LEU A 102 -2.16 -1.87 1.12
CA LEU A 102 -3.25 -2.63 0.51
C LEU A 102 -4.58 -2.29 1.19
N LEU A 103 -5.51 -1.71 0.42
CA LEU A 103 -6.86 -1.39 0.88
C LEU A 103 -7.83 -2.55 0.65
N ALA A 104 -7.75 -3.15 -0.53
CA ALA A 104 -8.61 -4.25 -0.94
C ALA A 104 -7.98 -5.06 -2.08
N GLN A 105 -8.41 -6.29 -2.22
CA GLN A 105 -8.05 -7.14 -3.36
C GLN A 105 -9.17 -8.12 -3.66
N GLY A 106 -9.19 -8.64 -4.88
CA GLY A 106 -10.15 -9.66 -5.27
C GLY A 106 -9.84 -10.28 -6.62
N PRO A 107 -10.58 -11.33 -7.00
CA PRO A 107 -10.48 -11.90 -8.33
C PRO A 107 -11.00 -10.91 -9.36
N LEU A 108 -10.36 -10.90 -10.53
CA LEU A 108 -10.88 -10.21 -11.70
C LEU A 108 -12.17 -10.88 -12.16
N ALA A 109 -13.17 -10.07 -12.50
CA ALA A 109 -14.43 -10.57 -13.02
C ALA A 109 -14.30 -10.86 -14.52
N GLY A 110 -14.62 -12.08 -14.91
CA GLY A 110 -14.79 -12.48 -16.29
C GLY A 110 -16.17 -12.12 -16.84
N PRO A 111 -16.48 -12.57 -18.07
CA PRO A 111 -17.80 -12.40 -18.67
C PRO A 111 -18.92 -12.89 -17.76
N GLY A 112 -19.99 -12.09 -17.64
CA GLY A 112 -21.11 -12.41 -16.75
C GLY A 112 -20.84 -12.14 -15.26
N GLY A 113 -19.69 -11.54 -14.90
CA GLY A 113 -19.40 -11.10 -13.54
C GLY A 113 -18.85 -12.18 -12.60
N HIS A 114 -18.53 -13.36 -13.12
CA HIS A 114 -17.97 -14.45 -12.34
C HIS A 114 -16.45 -14.27 -12.19
N PRO A 115 -15.87 -14.61 -11.03
CA PRO A 115 -14.41 -14.64 -10.86
C PRO A 115 -13.71 -15.48 -11.93
N LEU A 116 -12.61 -14.98 -12.49
CA LEU A 116 -11.70 -15.80 -13.30
C LEU A 116 -11.07 -16.88 -12.42
N THR A 117 -10.90 -18.09 -12.96
CA THR A 117 -10.32 -19.23 -12.26
C THR A 117 -9.45 -20.08 -13.17
N GLY A 118 -8.51 -20.83 -12.59
CA GLY A 118 -7.64 -21.74 -13.33
C GLY A 118 -6.90 -21.05 -14.47
N ALA A 119 -6.89 -21.67 -15.65
CA ALA A 119 -6.18 -21.17 -16.83
C ALA A 119 -6.71 -19.82 -17.36
N GLU A 120 -7.93 -19.42 -17.01
CA GLU A 120 -8.46 -18.11 -17.43
C GLU A 120 -7.87 -16.96 -16.60
N ALA A 121 -7.40 -17.28 -15.39
CA ALA A 121 -6.76 -16.33 -14.50
C ALA A 121 -5.23 -16.30 -14.66
N ASP A 122 -4.62 -17.18 -15.44
CA ASP A 122 -3.17 -17.29 -15.60
C ASP A 122 -2.77 -16.83 -17.01
N ALA A 123 -2.07 -15.70 -17.12
CA ALA A 123 -1.74 -15.03 -18.39
C ALA A 123 -0.24 -14.90 -18.66
#